data_AF-A0A969AMD8-F1
#
_entry.id   AF-A0A969AMD8-F1
#
_cell.length_a   1.000
_cell.length_b   1.000
_cell.length_c   1.000
_cell.angle_alpha   90.00
_cell.angle_beta   90.00
_cell.angle_gamma   90.00
#
_symmetry.space_group_name_H-M   'P 1'
#
loop_
_entity.id
_entity.type
_entity.pdbx_description
1 polymer ?
#
loop_
_entity_poly.entity_id
_entity_poly.type
_entity_poly.pdbx_seq_one_letter_code
_entity_poly.pdbx_strand_id
1 'polypeptide(L)'
;MAGIFVLAIAGCAGSPLGQRLEQSLEADPQLEESPAFGLEASTPTNPPSAADSTARDSATPSTATSSSTTVSASKPDDAAPRPGDPDFIGPVPLAQGPNPSAERRPSASTPDLAGVPTDLHAYVNDLAALEVLPLPAELTDSPPTANGDAPFSQPISRREYARWLFLANNTFYEDVANQRIRAGTQGDEPAFQDVAPADPDFDAIQGLAKAGIIPSTLSGNGTATNFRPDAPLTRETLVLWKVPLDIHRGLPATTPEAVAERWGFQDVNQVEPLALRAVAADFELGDFSNIRRAFGYTILLQPKQTVTRAEAAAVLWRFGSQTEGVSAADLRQES
;
A
#
# COMPACT_ATOMS: atom_id res chain seq x y z
N MET A 1 -43.79 -29.83 -43.63
CA MET A 1 -42.66 -30.70 -43.20
C MET A 1 -41.70 -29.80 -42.43
N ALA A 2 -41.83 -29.57 -41.13
CA ALA A 2 -41.72 -30.47 -39.98
C ALA A 2 -40.35 -31.18 -39.92
N GLY A 3 -39.52 -30.82 -38.93
CA GLY A 3 -38.25 -31.46 -38.61
C GLY A 3 -37.46 -30.70 -37.54
N ILE A 4 -38.04 -30.53 -36.34
CA ILE A 4 -37.34 -30.05 -35.13
C ILE A 4 -36.58 -31.25 -34.53
N PHE A 5 -35.27 -31.13 -34.37
CA PHE A 5 -34.41 -32.15 -33.76
C PHE A 5 -34.18 -31.79 -32.29
N VAL A 6 -34.82 -32.52 -31.38
CA VAL A 6 -34.65 -32.40 -29.91
C VAL A 6 -33.60 -33.44 -29.49
N LEU A 7 -32.46 -32.99 -28.96
CA LEU A 7 -31.52 -33.86 -28.24
C LEU A 7 -32.01 -34.04 -26.80
N ALA A 8 -32.37 -35.27 -26.44
CA ALA A 8 -32.61 -35.67 -25.06
C ALA A 8 -31.28 -35.97 -24.36
N ILE A 9 -31.03 -35.33 -23.22
CA ILE A 9 -29.91 -35.65 -22.33
C ILE A 9 -30.43 -36.70 -21.35
N ALA A 10 -29.98 -37.94 -21.50
CA ALA A 10 -30.25 -39.01 -20.54
C ALA A 10 -29.35 -38.84 -19.31
N GLY A 11 -29.97 -38.67 -18.13
CA GLY A 11 -29.27 -38.65 -16.85
C GLY A 11 -28.80 -40.03 -16.45
N CYS A 12 -27.52 -40.16 -16.10
CA CYS A 12 -26.97 -41.37 -15.48
C CYS A 12 -27.27 -41.36 -13.98
N ALA A 13 -28.34 -42.05 -13.57
CA ALA A 13 -28.52 -42.52 -12.21
C ALA A 13 -28.00 -43.95 -12.10
N GLY A 14 -27.10 -44.23 -11.14
CA GLY A 14 -26.71 -45.60 -10.77
C GLY A 14 -25.28 -46.05 -11.09
N SER A 15 -24.28 -45.18 -10.98
CA SER A 15 -22.87 -45.62 -11.06
C SER A 15 -22.29 -46.00 -9.68
N PRO A 16 -21.52 -47.11 -9.57
CA PRO A 16 -20.99 -47.65 -8.31
C PRO A 16 -19.89 -46.80 -7.64
N LEU A 17 -19.61 -45.61 -8.18
CA LEU A 17 -18.67 -44.66 -7.60
C LEU A 17 -19.30 -43.84 -6.47
N GLY A 18 -20.62 -43.57 -6.52
CA GLY A 18 -21.34 -42.79 -5.50
C GLY A 18 -21.45 -43.52 -4.16
N GLN A 19 -21.70 -44.83 -4.18
CA GLN A 19 -21.82 -45.65 -2.97
C GLN A 19 -20.50 -45.77 -2.19
N ARG A 20 -19.34 -45.56 -2.83
CA ARG A 20 -18.03 -45.61 -2.16
C ARG A 20 -17.65 -44.31 -1.46
N LEU A 21 -18.28 -43.19 -1.81
CA LEU A 21 -18.09 -41.91 -1.12
C LEU A 21 -18.95 -41.84 0.15
N GLU A 22 -20.19 -42.34 0.12
CA GLU A 22 -21.05 -42.42 1.32
C GLU A 22 -20.46 -43.31 2.42
N GLN A 23 -19.79 -44.40 2.07
CA GLN A 23 -19.16 -45.30 3.05
C GLN A 23 -17.81 -44.80 3.61
N SER A 24 -17.29 -43.67 3.10
CA SER A 24 -16.06 -43.03 3.61
C SER A 24 -16.32 -41.88 4.59
N LEU A 25 -17.60 -41.51 4.76
CA LEU A 25 -18.05 -40.39 5.60
C LEU A 25 -18.80 -40.85 6.86
N GLU A 26 -18.87 -42.16 7.13
CA GLU A 26 -19.36 -42.66 8.40
C GLU A 26 -18.36 -42.33 9.52
N ALA A 27 -18.88 -41.74 10.60
CA ALA A 27 -18.10 -41.37 11.77
C ALA A 27 -17.50 -42.62 12.45
N ASP A 28 -16.21 -42.54 12.79
CA ASP A 28 -15.46 -43.60 13.46
C ASP A 28 -16.12 -44.00 14.80
N PRO A 29 -16.56 -45.26 14.97
CA PRO A 29 -17.25 -45.72 16.18
C PRO A 29 -16.32 -46.00 17.38
N GLN A 30 -15.02 -45.66 17.33
CA GLN A 30 -14.09 -45.88 18.46
C GLN A 30 -13.96 -44.74 19.48
N LEU A 31 -14.85 -43.74 19.49
CA LEU A 31 -14.85 -42.70 20.53
C LEU A 31 -15.74 -42.97 21.76
N GLU A 32 -16.34 -44.16 21.86
CA GLU A 32 -17.30 -44.47 22.94
C GLU A 32 -16.71 -45.23 24.16
N GLU A 33 -15.40 -45.44 24.27
CA GLU A 33 -14.83 -46.08 25.47
C GLU A 33 -13.50 -45.45 25.93
N SER A 34 -13.61 -44.41 26.77
CA SER A 34 -12.57 -44.07 27.76
C SER A 34 -13.17 -43.28 28.93
N PRO A 35 -13.06 -43.75 30.19
CA PRO A 35 -13.70 -43.12 31.34
C PRO A 35 -12.94 -41.87 31.82
N ALA A 36 -13.71 -40.87 32.24
CA ALA A 36 -13.21 -39.66 32.89
C ALA A 36 -12.67 -39.98 34.30
N PHE A 37 -11.41 -39.62 34.55
CA PHE A 37 -10.83 -39.57 35.89
C PHE A 37 -11.44 -38.41 36.70
N GLY A 38 -12.07 -38.73 37.84
CA GLY A 38 -12.22 -37.81 39.00
C GLY A 38 -10.86 -37.60 39.70
N LEU A 39 -10.63 -36.63 40.59
CA LEU A 39 -11.39 -35.96 41.65
C LEU A 39 -10.89 -34.49 41.73
N GLU A 40 -11.56 -33.45 42.26
CA GLU A 40 -12.13 -33.30 43.60
C GLU A 40 -13.26 -32.24 43.65
N ALA A 41 -14.00 -32.27 44.76
CA ALA A 41 -15.36 -31.78 44.98
C ALA A 41 -15.48 -30.31 45.44
N SER A 42 -16.67 -29.73 45.24
CA SER A 42 -17.46 -29.02 46.27
C SER A 42 -18.90 -28.73 45.77
N THR A 43 -19.87 -29.29 46.50
CA THR A 43 -21.34 -29.16 46.45
C THR A 43 -21.83 -27.84 47.11
N PRO A 44 -23.15 -27.44 47.16
CA PRO A 44 -24.38 -28.05 46.60
C PRO A 44 -25.52 -27.07 46.12
N THR A 45 -26.61 -27.70 45.64
CA THR A 45 -28.07 -27.40 45.78
C THR A 45 -28.82 -26.46 44.81
N ASN A 46 -29.95 -27.01 44.33
CA ASN A 46 -30.98 -26.48 43.41
C ASN A 46 -32.19 -25.81 44.17
N PRO A 47 -33.23 -25.28 43.47
CA PRO A 47 -34.09 -24.12 43.85
C PRO A 47 -35.47 -24.48 44.49
N PRO A 48 -36.47 -23.55 44.58
CA PRO A 48 -37.45 -23.39 43.47
C PRO A 48 -38.09 -21.99 43.24
N SER A 49 -38.46 -21.77 41.96
CA SER A 49 -39.62 -21.09 41.31
C SER A 49 -40.60 -20.18 42.10
N ALA A 50 -40.97 -19.00 41.53
CA ALA A 50 -42.16 -18.83 40.66
C ALA A 50 -42.59 -17.34 40.43
N ALA A 51 -42.98 -17.07 39.17
CA ALA A 51 -44.02 -16.15 38.64
C ALA A 51 -43.91 -14.62 38.94
N ASP A 52 -44.10 -13.72 37.99
CA ASP A 52 -45.32 -13.54 37.18
C ASP A 52 -45.06 -12.72 35.90
N SER A 53 -45.95 -12.89 34.92
CA SER A 53 -45.93 -12.33 33.57
C SER A 53 -46.76 -11.05 33.46
N THR A 54 -46.49 -10.27 32.39
CA THR A 54 -47.43 -9.64 31.43
C THR A 54 -46.70 -8.45 30.79
N ALA A 55 -46.69 -8.09 29.50
CA ALA A 55 -47.13 -8.58 28.19
C ALA A 55 -47.60 -7.35 27.38
N ARG A 56 -46.99 -7.14 26.20
CA ARG A 56 -47.53 -6.44 24.99
C ARG A 56 -47.72 -4.91 25.09
N ASP A 57 -47.66 -4.11 24.03
CA ASP A 57 -47.87 -4.38 22.62
C ASP A 57 -47.18 -3.34 21.70
N SER A 58 -47.25 -3.65 20.41
CA SER A 58 -46.56 -3.10 19.25
C SER A 58 -47.23 -1.85 18.63
N ALA A 59 -46.51 -1.29 17.64
CA ALA A 59 -47.00 -0.73 16.37
C ALA A 59 -46.94 0.80 16.15
N THR A 60 -46.11 1.16 15.17
CA THR A 60 -46.25 2.30 14.22
C THR A 60 -47.56 2.24 13.42
N PRO A 61 -48.05 3.37 12.87
CA PRO A 61 -47.93 3.57 11.42
C PRO A 61 -47.75 5.03 10.93
N SER A 62 -47.42 5.12 9.63
CA SER A 62 -47.04 6.27 8.80
C SER A 62 -48.10 7.33 8.45
N THR A 63 -47.54 8.46 7.95
CA THR A 63 -47.99 9.36 6.84
C THR A 63 -49.14 10.34 7.03
N ALA A 64 -48.84 11.64 6.81
CA ALA A 64 -49.61 12.52 5.93
C ALA A 64 -48.81 13.74 5.44
N THR A 65 -48.96 13.98 4.15
CA THR A 65 -48.43 15.03 3.25
C THR A 65 -48.97 16.44 3.52
N SER A 66 -48.19 17.47 3.19
CA SER A 66 -48.71 18.72 2.61
C SER A 66 -47.65 19.39 1.73
N SER A 67 -48.14 20.12 0.73
CA SER A 67 -47.57 20.27 -0.61
C SER A 67 -47.12 21.69 -0.92
N SER A 68 -46.19 21.80 -1.88
CA SER A 68 -45.99 22.85 -2.91
C SER A 68 -46.05 24.34 -2.56
N THR A 69 -45.04 25.11 -2.99
CA THR A 69 -45.15 26.11 -4.09
C THR A 69 -43.77 26.61 -4.53
N THR A 70 -43.46 26.47 -5.82
CA THR A 70 -42.43 27.20 -6.58
C THR A 70 -42.94 28.57 -7.01
N VAL A 71 -42.15 29.64 -6.86
CA VAL A 71 -42.18 30.82 -7.76
C VAL A 71 -40.77 31.40 -7.90
N SER A 72 -40.30 31.50 -9.15
CA SER A 72 -39.11 32.24 -9.57
C SER A 72 -39.38 33.74 -9.69
N ALA A 73 -38.33 34.52 -9.39
CA ALA A 73 -37.92 35.81 -9.96
C ALA A 73 -38.79 37.07 -9.78
N SER A 74 -38.25 38.05 -9.03
CA SER A 74 -37.87 39.37 -9.56
C SER A 74 -37.18 40.24 -8.49
N LYS A 75 -36.10 40.92 -8.90
CA LYS A 75 -35.34 41.95 -8.17
C LYS A 75 -36.23 43.18 -7.88
N PRO A 76 -35.92 43.98 -6.84
CA PRO A 76 -35.18 45.20 -7.13
C PRO A 76 -33.99 45.44 -6.19
N ASP A 77 -33.03 46.15 -6.74
CA ASP A 77 -31.78 46.61 -6.14
C ASP A 77 -32.00 47.53 -4.95
N ASP A 78 -31.31 47.23 -3.84
CA ASP A 78 -30.88 48.25 -2.88
C ASP A 78 -29.44 47.90 -2.47
N ALA A 79 -28.49 48.24 -3.35
CA ALA A 79 -27.08 48.07 -3.10
C ALA A 79 -26.56 49.33 -2.40
N ALA A 80 -26.22 49.19 -1.12
CA ALA A 80 -25.43 50.21 -0.43
C ALA A 80 -24.12 50.48 -1.22
N PRO A 81 -23.70 51.75 -1.39
CA PRO A 81 -22.51 52.10 -2.17
C PRO A 81 -21.27 51.39 -1.65
N ARG A 82 -20.45 50.86 -2.58
CA ARG A 82 -19.19 50.18 -2.24
C ARG A 82 -18.00 51.14 -2.41
N PRO A 83 -16.86 50.88 -1.78
CA PRO A 83 -15.65 51.66 -2.00
C PRO A 83 -15.31 51.74 -3.50
N GLY A 84 -15.40 52.93 -4.09
CA GLY A 84 -15.22 53.17 -5.54
C GLY A 84 -16.42 53.83 -6.25
N ASP A 85 -17.60 53.88 -5.63
CA ASP A 85 -18.75 54.64 -6.16
C ASP A 85 -18.63 56.15 -5.83
N PRO A 86 -19.14 57.06 -6.69
CA PRO A 86 -19.04 58.50 -6.47
C PRO A 86 -19.77 59.00 -5.21
N ASP A 87 -20.74 58.23 -4.70
CA ASP A 87 -21.56 58.59 -3.52
C ASP A 87 -21.11 57.86 -2.23
N PHE A 88 -19.95 57.20 -2.22
CA PHE A 88 -19.44 56.48 -1.04
C PHE A 88 -18.79 57.44 -0.01
N ILE A 89 -19.46 57.67 1.12
CA ILE A 89 -18.94 58.44 2.27
C ILE A 89 -18.49 57.48 3.40
N GLY A 90 -17.43 56.72 3.14
CA GLY A 90 -16.76 55.85 4.14
C GLY A 90 -15.24 55.98 4.04
N PRO A 91 -14.47 55.52 5.04
CA PRO A 91 -13.02 55.59 4.98
C PRO A 91 -12.51 54.73 3.81
N VAL A 92 -11.90 55.36 2.82
CA VAL A 92 -11.31 54.68 1.65
C VAL A 92 -10.00 54.02 2.09
N PRO A 93 -9.82 52.70 1.94
CA PRO A 93 -8.51 52.08 2.15
C PRO A 93 -7.53 52.63 1.11
N LEU A 94 -6.32 53.03 1.54
CA LEU A 94 -5.27 53.40 0.59
C LEU A 94 -5.01 52.24 -0.37
N ALA A 95 -5.01 52.54 -1.67
CA ALA A 95 -4.66 51.60 -2.72
C ALA A 95 -3.32 50.94 -2.39
N GLN A 96 -3.35 49.64 -2.11
CA GLN A 96 -2.16 48.83 -2.01
C GLN A 96 -1.50 48.81 -3.40
N GLY A 97 -0.27 49.31 -3.49
CA GLY A 97 0.61 49.07 -4.63
C GLY A 97 0.79 47.57 -4.88
N PRO A 98 1.45 47.17 -5.99
CA PRO A 98 1.56 45.76 -6.36
C PRO A 98 2.12 44.97 -5.18
N ASN A 99 1.28 44.09 -4.63
CA ASN A 99 1.58 43.26 -3.48
C ASN A 99 2.74 42.31 -3.85
N PRO A 100 3.95 42.44 -3.28
CA PRO A 100 5.04 41.51 -3.56
C PRO A 100 4.97 40.29 -2.62
N SER A 101 3.76 39.87 -2.26
CA SER A 101 3.50 38.65 -1.48
C SER A 101 2.61 37.70 -2.29
N ALA A 102 3.04 37.41 -3.52
CA ALA A 102 2.96 36.03 -3.96
C ALA A 102 4.09 35.32 -3.23
N GLU A 103 3.77 34.65 -2.12
CA GLU A 103 4.66 33.65 -1.52
C GLU A 103 5.15 32.77 -2.68
N ARG A 104 6.42 32.93 -3.09
CA ARG A 104 7.01 32.02 -4.07
C ARG A 104 6.97 30.66 -3.41
N ARG A 105 6.00 29.82 -3.79
CA ARG A 105 6.12 28.38 -3.63
C ARG A 105 7.52 28.05 -4.16
N PRO A 106 8.42 27.44 -3.37
CA PRO A 106 9.76 27.14 -3.83
C PRO A 106 9.59 26.40 -5.16
N SER A 107 10.19 26.95 -6.22
CA SER A 107 10.16 26.29 -7.51
C SER A 107 10.81 24.94 -7.30
N ALA A 108 10.02 23.86 -7.35
CA ALA A 108 10.56 22.51 -7.26
C ALA A 108 11.65 22.41 -8.31
N SER A 109 12.90 22.30 -7.84
CA SER A 109 14.07 22.21 -8.70
C SER A 109 13.85 21.00 -9.62
N THR A 110 13.91 21.21 -10.94
CA THR A 110 13.80 20.10 -11.87
C THR A 110 14.91 19.08 -11.57
N PRO A 111 14.60 17.79 -11.37
CA PRO A 111 15.61 16.77 -11.10
C PRO A 111 16.70 16.76 -12.17
N ASP A 112 17.97 16.60 -11.77
CA ASP A 112 19.05 16.32 -12.71
C ASP A 112 19.00 14.86 -13.14
N LEU A 113 18.70 14.63 -14.43
CA LEU A 113 18.48 13.31 -15.02
C LEU A 113 19.66 12.85 -15.89
N ALA A 114 20.83 13.51 -15.81
CA ALA A 114 21.98 13.06 -16.57
C ALA A 114 22.35 11.61 -16.23
N GLY A 115 22.54 10.77 -17.26
CA GLY A 115 22.85 9.34 -17.08
C GLY A 115 21.67 8.45 -16.66
N VAL A 116 20.48 9.02 -16.42
CA VAL A 116 19.25 8.24 -16.17
C VAL A 116 18.68 7.75 -17.51
N PRO A 117 18.32 6.46 -17.65
CA PRO A 117 17.61 5.96 -18.83
C PRO A 117 16.32 6.75 -19.11
N THR A 118 16.08 7.12 -20.37
CA THR A 118 14.96 8.00 -20.77
C THR A 118 13.61 7.48 -20.30
N ASP A 119 13.38 6.17 -20.35
CA ASP A 119 12.10 5.56 -19.95
C ASP A 119 11.79 5.74 -18.45
N LEU A 120 12.80 6.06 -17.63
CA LEU A 120 12.61 6.31 -16.19
C LEU A 120 12.40 7.80 -15.86
N HIS A 121 12.58 8.71 -16.82
CA HIS A 121 12.54 10.16 -16.58
C HIS A 121 11.18 10.62 -16.04
N ALA A 122 10.09 10.09 -16.60
CA ALA A 122 8.74 10.44 -16.15
C ALA A 122 8.53 10.07 -14.67
N TYR A 123 8.97 8.88 -14.26
CA TYR A 123 8.82 8.42 -12.89
C TYR A 123 9.54 9.30 -11.88
N VAL A 124 10.78 9.68 -12.18
CA VAL A 124 11.56 10.59 -11.32
C VAL A 124 10.90 11.96 -11.25
N ASN A 125 10.49 12.53 -12.38
CA ASN A 125 9.85 13.84 -12.43
C ASN A 125 8.53 13.88 -11.63
N ASP A 126 7.69 12.86 -11.77
CA ASP A 126 6.41 12.82 -11.07
C ASP A 126 6.58 12.73 -9.56
N LEU A 127 7.43 11.82 -9.09
CA LEU A 127 7.67 11.63 -7.66
C LEU A 127 8.45 12.80 -7.04
N ALA A 128 9.36 13.43 -7.78
CA ALA A 128 10.01 14.66 -7.32
C ALA A 128 9.02 15.81 -7.15
N ALA A 129 8.03 15.92 -8.05
CA ALA A 129 6.97 16.92 -7.92
C ALA A 129 6.04 16.67 -6.73
N LEU A 130 5.93 15.42 -6.27
CA LEU A 130 5.24 15.03 -5.03
C LEU A 130 6.13 15.19 -3.77
N GLU A 131 7.37 15.65 -3.92
CA GLU A 131 8.34 15.83 -2.83
C GLU A 131 8.65 14.53 -2.04
N VAL A 132 8.43 13.36 -2.65
CA VAL A 132 8.65 12.05 -1.98
C VAL A 132 10.05 11.46 -2.22
N LEU A 133 10.92 12.18 -2.93
CA LEU A 133 12.31 11.79 -3.22
C LEU A 133 13.34 12.71 -2.54
N PRO A 134 13.33 12.87 -1.20
CA PRO A 134 14.29 13.73 -0.52
C PRO A 134 15.72 13.26 -0.73
N LEU A 135 16.54 14.14 -1.30
CA LEU A 135 17.98 13.96 -1.49
C LEU A 135 18.76 14.61 -0.32
N PRO A 136 19.91 14.04 0.09
CA PRO A 136 20.86 14.72 0.98
C PRO A 136 21.29 16.09 0.42
N ALA A 137 21.47 17.08 1.29
CA ALA A 137 21.87 18.44 0.89
C ALA A 137 23.16 18.48 0.05
N GLU A 138 24.11 17.60 0.35
CA GLU A 138 25.37 17.46 -0.40
C GLU A 138 25.16 17.12 -1.88
N LEU A 139 24.08 16.41 -2.20
CA LEU A 139 23.70 16.02 -3.57
C LEU A 139 22.83 17.08 -4.27
N THR A 140 22.25 18.04 -3.53
CA THR A 140 21.45 19.13 -4.09
C THR A 140 22.25 20.42 -4.31
N ASP A 141 23.34 20.61 -3.55
CA ASP A 141 24.19 21.80 -3.63
C ASP A 141 25.32 21.67 -4.66
N SER A 142 25.51 20.47 -5.22
CA SER A 142 26.53 20.22 -6.23
C SER A 142 26.06 20.71 -7.61
N PRO A 143 26.89 21.44 -8.38
CA PRO A 143 26.52 21.87 -9.73
C PRO A 143 26.28 20.64 -10.64
N PRO A 144 25.32 20.71 -11.58
CA PRO A 144 25.03 19.59 -12.49
C PRO A 144 26.29 19.23 -13.27
N THR A 145 26.81 18.03 -13.02
CA THR A 145 28.00 17.53 -13.71
C THR A 145 27.57 16.78 -14.97
N ALA A 146 28.10 17.18 -16.13
CA ALA A 146 27.89 16.48 -17.40
C ALA A 146 28.47 15.05 -17.44
N ASN A 147 29.15 14.59 -16.38
CA ASN A 147 29.99 13.40 -16.37
C ASN A 147 29.40 12.19 -15.61
N GLY A 148 28.10 12.18 -15.32
CA GLY A 148 27.42 10.99 -14.76
C GLY A 148 27.33 10.92 -13.23
N ASP A 149 27.73 11.99 -12.52
CA ASP A 149 27.55 12.09 -11.06
C ASP A 149 26.18 12.66 -10.65
N ALA A 150 25.22 12.70 -11.58
CA ALA A 150 23.86 13.14 -11.27
C ALA A 150 23.23 12.22 -10.19
N PRO A 151 22.53 12.77 -9.20
CA PRO A 151 22.12 12.01 -8.02
C PRO A 151 21.23 10.81 -8.35
N PHE A 152 20.42 10.91 -9.41
CA PHE A 152 19.45 9.87 -9.79
C PHE A 152 20.07 8.68 -10.55
N SER A 153 21.25 8.83 -11.17
CA SER A 153 21.98 7.70 -11.79
C SER A 153 22.82 6.91 -10.77
N GLN A 154 23.02 7.46 -9.58
CA GLN A 154 23.86 6.86 -8.54
C GLN A 154 23.10 5.79 -7.72
N PRO A 155 23.81 4.83 -7.13
CA PRO A 155 23.22 3.84 -6.23
C PRO A 155 22.47 4.48 -5.06
N ILE A 156 21.34 3.89 -4.67
CA ILE A 156 20.58 4.27 -3.46
C ILE A 156 21.01 3.41 -2.26
N SER A 157 21.17 4.02 -1.09
CA SER A 157 21.39 3.28 0.15
C SER A 157 20.09 2.67 0.69
N ARG A 158 20.22 1.71 1.60
CA ARG A 158 19.07 1.08 2.28
C ARG A 158 18.26 2.09 3.10
N ARG A 159 18.91 3.02 3.80
CA ARG A 159 18.20 4.07 4.56
C ARG A 159 17.40 5.02 3.67
N GLU A 160 18.01 5.46 2.56
CA GLU A 160 17.35 6.38 1.64
C GLU A 160 16.11 5.73 1.05
N TYR A 161 16.22 4.48 0.63
CA TYR A 161 15.08 3.75 0.11
C TYR A 161 14.00 3.50 1.18
N ALA A 162 14.37 3.16 2.42
CA ALA A 162 13.39 3.01 3.50
C ALA A 162 12.62 4.31 3.77
N ARG A 163 13.33 5.45 3.80
CA ARG A 163 12.70 6.76 3.92
C ARG A 163 11.75 7.05 2.75
N TRP A 164 12.21 6.84 1.51
CA TRP A 164 11.39 7.08 0.31
C TRP A 164 10.17 6.16 0.27
N LEU A 165 10.32 4.88 0.60
CA LEU A 165 9.24 3.91 0.64
C LEU A 165 8.17 4.30 1.67
N PHE A 166 8.59 4.67 2.88
CA PHE A 166 7.68 5.12 3.94
C PHE A 166 6.93 6.39 3.54
N LEU A 167 7.66 7.39 3.04
CA LEU A 167 7.11 8.68 2.63
C LEU A 167 6.12 8.50 1.47
N ALA A 168 6.55 7.84 0.39
CA ALA A 168 5.73 7.61 -0.79
C ALA A 168 4.44 6.83 -0.44
N ASN A 169 4.53 5.72 0.31
CA ASN A 169 3.34 4.99 0.72
C ASN A 169 2.34 5.87 1.47
N ASN A 170 2.84 6.66 2.43
CA ASN A 170 1.98 7.49 3.27
C ASN A 170 1.41 8.71 2.54
N THR A 171 2.10 9.22 1.52
CA THR A 171 1.57 10.24 0.60
C THR A 171 0.50 9.65 -0.31
N PHE A 172 0.73 8.47 -0.89
CA PHE A 172 -0.25 7.83 -1.79
C PHE A 172 -1.54 7.41 -1.08
N TYR A 173 -1.45 7.16 0.22
CA TYR A 173 -2.56 6.72 1.05
C TYR A 173 -2.91 7.74 2.14
N GLU A 174 -2.69 9.03 1.91
CA GLU A 174 -2.93 10.09 2.91
C GLU A 174 -4.34 9.97 3.54
N ASP A 175 -5.35 9.75 2.69
CA ASP A 175 -6.77 9.60 3.05
C ASP A 175 -7.21 8.16 3.35
N VAL A 176 -6.31 7.18 3.22
CA VAL A 176 -6.61 5.75 3.37
C VAL A 176 -5.87 5.19 4.59
N ALA A 177 -6.42 5.49 5.78
CA ALA A 177 -5.75 5.27 7.06
C ALA A 177 -5.31 3.81 7.34
N ASN A 178 -5.95 2.82 6.73
CA ASN A 178 -5.60 1.39 6.88
C ASN A 178 -4.47 0.93 5.92
N GLN A 179 -4.07 1.74 4.96
CA GLN A 179 -2.94 1.48 4.04
C GLN A 179 -1.69 2.31 4.41
N ARG A 180 -1.82 3.24 5.37
CA ARG A 180 -0.70 4.00 5.93
C ARG A 180 0.14 3.18 6.89
N ILE A 181 1.44 3.39 6.81
CA ILE A 181 2.43 2.82 7.73
C ILE A 181 2.61 3.78 8.89
N ARG A 182 2.52 3.26 10.11
CA ARG A 182 2.76 4.04 11.33
C ARG A 182 4.26 4.26 11.50
N ALA A 183 4.65 5.49 11.79
CA ALA A 183 6.01 5.83 12.17
C ALA A 183 6.40 5.09 13.46
N GLY A 184 7.68 4.78 13.60
CA GLY A 184 8.28 4.53 14.90
C GLY A 184 8.24 5.76 15.79
N THR A 185 8.53 5.57 17.07
CA THR A 185 8.66 6.66 18.04
C THR A 185 9.96 6.49 18.80
N GLN A 186 10.60 7.59 19.21
CA GLN A 186 11.88 7.53 19.93
C GLN A 186 11.85 6.73 21.25
N GLY A 187 10.66 6.46 21.80
CA GLY A 187 10.48 5.60 22.98
C GLY A 187 10.35 4.11 22.67
N ASP A 188 10.27 3.71 21.39
CA ASP A 188 10.22 2.32 20.97
C ASP A 188 11.56 1.62 21.22
N GLU A 189 11.50 0.32 21.52
CA GLU A 189 12.69 -0.54 21.43
C GLU A 189 13.14 -0.65 19.97
N PRO A 190 14.41 -0.32 19.63
CA PRO A 190 14.90 -0.40 18.26
C PRO A 190 14.81 -1.82 17.70
N ALA A 191 14.27 -1.95 16.49
CA ALA A 191 14.21 -3.23 15.78
C ALA A 191 15.59 -3.71 15.30
N PHE A 192 16.57 -2.80 15.23
CA PHE A 192 17.93 -3.06 14.76
C PHE A 192 18.97 -2.46 15.70
N GLN A 193 20.11 -3.14 15.88
CA GLN A 193 21.16 -2.71 16.80
C GLN A 193 22.00 -1.53 16.27
N ASP A 194 22.02 -1.34 14.95
CA ASP A 194 22.80 -0.33 14.25
C ASP A 194 21.96 0.88 13.79
N VAL A 195 20.73 1.04 14.31
CA VAL A 195 19.87 2.20 14.10
C VAL A 195 19.37 2.71 15.45
N ALA A 196 20.01 3.76 15.96
CA ALA A 196 19.65 4.34 17.26
C ALA A 196 18.36 5.19 17.16
N PRO A 197 17.59 5.39 18.26
CA PRO A 197 16.43 6.29 18.28
C PRO A 197 16.70 7.74 17.85
N ALA A 198 17.95 8.18 17.92
CA ALA A 198 18.38 9.53 17.49
C ALA A 198 18.73 9.60 15.98
N ASP A 199 18.70 8.47 15.27
CA ASP A 199 18.94 8.45 13.82
C ASP A 199 17.84 9.25 13.08
N PRO A 200 18.20 10.11 12.12
CA PRO A 200 17.22 10.94 11.42
C PRO A 200 16.17 10.13 10.64
N ASP A 201 16.50 8.91 10.22
CA ASP A 201 15.56 8.02 9.52
C ASP A 201 14.98 6.93 10.46
N PHE A 202 15.18 7.04 11.78
CA PHE A 202 14.71 6.05 12.76
C PHE A 202 13.22 5.77 12.63
N ASP A 203 12.38 6.82 12.63
CA ASP A 203 10.92 6.67 12.62
C ASP A 203 10.42 5.91 11.38
N ALA A 204 11.02 6.16 10.21
CA ALA A 204 10.66 5.46 8.97
C ALA A 204 11.12 3.99 9.01
N ILE A 205 12.39 3.75 9.36
CA ILE A 205 12.99 2.40 9.42
C ILE A 205 12.27 1.54 10.46
N GLN A 206 12.07 2.08 11.66
CA GLN A 206 11.38 1.43 12.77
C GLN A 206 9.92 1.15 12.44
N GLY A 207 9.21 2.11 11.82
CA GLY A 207 7.82 1.95 11.39
C GLY A 207 7.66 0.81 10.37
N LEU A 208 8.52 0.78 9.35
CA LEU A 208 8.54 -0.28 8.34
C LEU A 208 8.89 -1.65 8.93
N ALA A 209 9.80 -1.72 9.91
CA ALA A 209 10.12 -2.97 10.61
C ALA A 209 8.96 -3.48 11.46
N LYS A 210 8.29 -2.60 12.22
CA LYS A 210 7.08 -2.93 13.02
C LYS A 210 5.90 -3.35 12.14
N ALA A 211 5.82 -2.84 10.91
CA ALA A 211 4.86 -3.28 9.90
C ALA A 211 5.23 -4.60 9.22
N GLY A 212 6.41 -5.18 9.52
CA GLY A 212 6.89 -6.42 8.92
C GLY A 212 7.34 -6.29 7.46
N ILE A 213 7.49 -5.07 6.96
CA ILE A 213 7.92 -4.78 5.58
C ILE A 213 9.43 -4.98 5.44
N ILE A 214 10.20 -4.45 6.40
CA ILE A 214 11.63 -4.71 6.50
C ILE A 214 11.83 -5.90 7.46
N PRO A 215 12.43 -7.01 7.00
CA PRO A 215 12.69 -8.15 7.88
C PRO A 215 13.55 -7.76 9.08
N SER A 216 13.11 -8.18 10.26
CA SER A 216 13.78 -7.96 11.55
C SER A 216 13.48 -9.12 12.50
N THR A 217 14.01 -9.05 13.72
CA THR A 217 13.63 -9.97 14.79
C THR A 217 12.13 -9.91 15.09
N LEU A 218 11.49 -8.75 14.91
CA LEU A 218 10.03 -8.56 15.11
C LEU A 218 9.19 -9.36 14.11
N SER A 219 9.70 -9.57 12.89
CA SER A 219 9.02 -10.38 11.87
C SER A 219 9.41 -11.86 11.92
N GLY A 220 10.05 -12.32 13.01
CA GLY A 220 10.52 -13.69 13.17
C GLY A 220 11.83 -14.03 12.45
N ASN A 221 12.52 -13.03 11.86
CA ASN A 221 13.83 -13.23 11.26
C ASN A 221 14.93 -12.98 12.29
N GLY A 222 15.27 -14.03 13.04
CA GLY A 222 16.23 -13.94 14.16
C GLY A 222 17.66 -13.55 13.78
N THR A 223 18.04 -13.59 12.50
CA THR A 223 19.38 -13.20 12.03
C THR A 223 19.43 -11.76 11.53
N ALA A 224 18.27 -11.12 11.31
CA ALA A 224 18.15 -9.74 10.85
C ALA A 224 18.25 -8.75 12.02
N THR A 225 19.37 -8.76 12.75
CA THR A 225 19.61 -7.87 13.91
C THR A 225 20.15 -6.50 13.52
N ASN A 226 20.70 -6.37 12.31
CA ASN A 226 21.31 -5.14 11.80
C ASN A 226 20.62 -4.71 10.50
N PHE A 227 20.27 -3.43 10.41
CA PHE A 227 19.67 -2.81 9.24
C PHE A 227 20.70 -2.52 8.15
N ARG A 228 21.93 -2.17 8.51
CA ARG A 228 23.00 -1.70 7.61
C ARG A 228 22.58 -0.49 6.77
N PRO A 229 22.32 0.67 7.39
CA PRO A 229 21.70 1.82 6.73
C PRO A 229 22.44 2.30 5.48
N ASP A 230 23.77 2.35 5.52
CA ASP A 230 24.60 2.95 4.47
C ASP A 230 24.99 1.96 3.37
N ALA A 231 24.62 0.68 3.51
CA ALA A 231 24.89 -0.30 2.47
C ALA A 231 24.00 -0.03 1.23
N PRO A 232 24.52 -0.25 0.00
CA PRO A 232 23.71 -0.15 -1.21
C PRO A 232 22.52 -1.08 -1.19
N LEU A 233 21.38 -0.62 -1.71
CA LEU A 233 20.19 -1.45 -1.88
C LEU A 233 20.38 -2.41 -3.06
N THR A 234 20.04 -3.69 -2.86
CA THR A 234 20.07 -4.70 -3.91
C THR A 234 18.70 -4.88 -4.58
N ARG A 235 18.67 -5.37 -5.82
CA ARG A 235 17.43 -5.61 -6.58
C ARG A 235 16.46 -6.53 -5.84
N GLU A 236 16.95 -7.59 -5.21
CA GLU A 236 16.08 -8.50 -4.43
C GLU A 236 15.49 -7.80 -3.18
N THR A 237 16.25 -6.91 -2.53
CA THR A 237 15.79 -6.18 -1.34
C THR A 237 14.74 -5.14 -1.73
N LEU A 238 14.96 -4.42 -2.84
CA LEU A 238 14.00 -3.46 -3.40
C LEU A 238 12.62 -4.11 -3.56
N VAL A 239 12.58 -5.27 -4.24
CA VAL A 239 11.35 -6.03 -4.49
C VAL A 239 10.76 -6.58 -3.19
N LEU A 240 11.59 -7.15 -2.30
CA LEU A 240 11.15 -7.68 -1.01
C LEU A 240 10.41 -6.64 -0.17
N TRP A 241 10.90 -5.39 -0.11
CA TRP A 241 10.26 -4.35 0.68
C TRP A 241 9.09 -3.69 -0.04
N LYS A 242 9.11 -3.60 -1.38
CA LYS A 242 8.06 -2.94 -2.15
C LYS A 242 6.79 -3.77 -2.25
N VAL A 243 6.92 -5.04 -2.68
CA VAL A 243 5.77 -5.86 -3.09
C VAL A 243 4.70 -6.05 -2.00
N PRO A 244 5.03 -6.22 -0.70
CA PRO A 244 4.01 -6.28 0.34
C PRO A 244 3.09 -5.05 0.40
N LEU A 245 3.58 -3.87 0.02
CA LEU A 245 2.81 -2.63 -0.06
C LEU A 245 1.99 -2.51 -1.35
N ASP A 246 2.29 -3.30 -2.38
CA ASP A 246 1.42 -3.38 -3.55
C ASP A 246 0.22 -4.29 -3.30
N ILE A 247 0.48 -5.45 -2.69
CA ILE A 247 -0.55 -6.47 -2.50
C ILE A 247 -1.30 -6.37 -1.17
N HIS A 248 -0.81 -5.54 -0.23
CA HIS A 248 -1.35 -5.34 1.12
C HIS A 248 -1.64 -6.63 1.90
N ARG A 249 -0.84 -7.67 1.64
CA ARG A 249 -0.95 -8.99 2.27
C ARG A 249 0.43 -9.61 2.44
N GLY A 250 0.51 -10.61 3.30
CA GLY A 250 1.72 -11.42 3.45
C GLY A 250 2.11 -12.08 2.12
N LEU A 251 3.42 -12.16 1.88
CA LEU A 251 3.94 -12.78 0.66
C LEU A 251 3.54 -14.26 0.58
N PRO A 252 3.10 -14.79 -0.57
CA PRO A 252 2.79 -16.21 -0.70
C PRO A 252 4.06 -17.07 -0.53
N ALA A 253 3.92 -18.33 -0.15
CA ALA A 253 5.03 -19.28 -0.24
C ALA A 253 5.31 -19.62 -1.71
N THR A 254 6.56 -19.92 -2.05
CA THR A 254 6.97 -20.27 -3.42
C THR A 254 8.23 -21.15 -3.41
N THR A 255 8.58 -21.71 -4.56
CA THR A 255 9.85 -22.41 -4.79
C THR A 255 10.63 -21.76 -5.93
N PRO A 256 11.96 -21.97 -6.03
CA PRO A 256 12.76 -21.44 -7.13
C PRO A 256 12.26 -21.89 -8.50
N GLU A 257 11.80 -23.13 -8.63
CA GLU A 257 11.31 -23.71 -9.88
C GLU A 257 10.05 -22.98 -10.36
N ALA A 258 9.10 -22.70 -9.46
CA ALA A 258 7.88 -21.96 -9.80
C ALA A 258 8.17 -20.53 -10.26
N VAL A 259 9.17 -19.88 -9.66
CA VAL A 259 9.63 -18.54 -10.09
C VAL A 259 10.33 -18.62 -11.45
N ALA A 260 11.21 -19.59 -11.66
CA ALA A 260 11.91 -19.79 -12.93
C ALA A 260 10.94 -20.06 -14.09
N GLU A 261 9.89 -20.86 -13.87
CA GLU A 261 8.89 -21.16 -14.89
C GLU A 261 8.09 -19.91 -15.31
N ARG A 262 7.70 -19.07 -14.35
CA ARG A 262 6.89 -17.86 -14.63
C ARG A 262 7.72 -16.73 -15.23
N TRP A 263 8.88 -16.45 -14.64
CA TRP A 263 9.72 -15.32 -15.03
C TRP A 263 10.72 -15.65 -16.13
N GLY A 264 11.15 -16.90 -16.25
CA GLY A 264 12.27 -17.29 -17.12
C GLY A 264 13.64 -16.88 -16.58
N PHE A 265 13.76 -16.52 -15.29
CA PHE A 265 15.04 -16.12 -14.71
C PHE A 265 16.01 -17.29 -14.60
N GLN A 266 17.24 -17.09 -15.10
CA GLN A 266 18.29 -18.11 -15.09
C GLN A 266 19.07 -18.14 -13.76
N ASP A 267 18.96 -17.11 -12.94
CA ASP A 267 19.71 -16.91 -11.70
C ASP A 267 18.83 -16.96 -10.45
N VAL A 268 17.65 -17.61 -10.53
CA VAL A 268 16.69 -17.73 -9.42
C VAL A 268 17.31 -18.33 -8.14
N ASN A 269 18.28 -19.22 -8.30
CA ASN A 269 18.97 -19.89 -7.19
C ASN A 269 19.89 -18.94 -6.38
N GLN A 270 20.11 -17.71 -6.85
CA GLN A 270 20.87 -16.68 -6.15
C GLN A 270 19.97 -15.74 -5.32
N VAL A 271 18.65 -15.86 -5.46
CA VAL A 271 17.66 -15.02 -4.75
C VAL A 271 17.46 -15.55 -3.33
N GLU A 272 17.52 -14.65 -2.35
CA GLU A 272 17.22 -15.00 -0.95
C GLU A 272 15.78 -15.55 -0.81
N PRO A 273 15.51 -16.57 0.03
CA PRO A 273 14.20 -17.22 0.11
C PRO A 273 13.02 -16.28 0.43
N LEU A 274 13.22 -15.25 1.25
CA LEU A 274 12.18 -14.24 1.50
C LEU A 274 11.95 -13.37 0.27
N ALA A 275 13.01 -12.91 -0.39
CA ALA A 275 12.91 -12.12 -1.60
C ALA A 275 12.30 -12.92 -2.77
N LEU A 276 12.55 -14.23 -2.83
CA LEU A 276 11.97 -15.13 -3.83
C LEU A 276 10.43 -15.11 -3.79
N ARG A 277 9.84 -15.04 -2.60
CA ARG A 277 8.39 -14.91 -2.41
C ARG A 277 7.86 -13.58 -2.95
N ALA A 278 8.62 -12.50 -2.78
CA ALA A 278 8.27 -11.19 -3.32
C ALA A 278 8.39 -11.17 -4.85
N VAL A 279 9.43 -11.79 -5.42
CA VAL A 279 9.59 -11.94 -6.87
C VAL A 279 8.44 -12.73 -7.49
N ALA A 280 7.98 -13.80 -6.82
CA ALA A 280 6.80 -14.55 -7.24
C ALA A 280 5.53 -13.68 -7.24
N ALA A 281 5.31 -12.89 -6.18
CA ALA A 281 4.15 -12.01 -6.08
C ALA A 281 4.21 -10.81 -7.04
N ASP A 282 5.40 -10.29 -7.35
CA ASP A 282 5.58 -9.21 -8.33
C ASP A 282 5.13 -9.61 -9.74
N PHE A 283 5.26 -10.91 -10.09
CA PHE A 283 4.76 -11.42 -11.36
C PHE A 283 3.25 -11.26 -11.51
N GLU A 284 2.51 -11.48 -10.42
CA GLU A 284 1.05 -11.41 -10.40
C GLU A 284 0.53 -9.99 -10.61
N LEU A 285 1.38 -8.97 -10.45
CA LEU A 285 1.06 -7.59 -10.78
C LEU A 285 0.98 -7.36 -12.31
N GLY A 286 1.43 -8.31 -13.12
CA GLY A 286 1.36 -8.26 -14.59
C GLY A 286 2.14 -7.07 -15.15
N ASP A 287 1.46 -6.22 -15.93
CA ASP A 287 2.05 -5.00 -16.51
C ASP A 287 2.45 -3.97 -15.44
N PHE A 288 1.94 -4.09 -14.21
CA PHE A 288 2.31 -3.25 -13.08
C PHE A 288 3.45 -3.84 -12.22
N SER A 289 4.14 -4.88 -12.69
CA SER A 289 5.34 -5.42 -12.03
C SER A 289 6.39 -4.34 -11.77
N ASN A 290 6.94 -4.33 -10.55
CA ASN A 290 8.03 -3.44 -10.18
C ASN A 290 9.32 -3.82 -10.92
N ILE A 291 9.59 -5.12 -11.09
CA ILE A 291 10.77 -5.60 -11.81
C ILE A 291 10.77 -5.13 -13.26
N ARG A 292 9.63 -5.26 -13.97
CA ARG A 292 9.50 -4.84 -15.37
C ARG A 292 9.65 -3.33 -15.51
N ARG A 293 9.04 -2.58 -14.59
CA ARG A 293 9.06 -1.11 -14.62
C ARG A 293 10.45 -0.53 -14.37
N ALA A 294 11.18 -1.06 -13.39
CA ALA A 294 12.49 -0.54 -13.03
C ALA A 294 13.60 -1.03 -13.97
N PHE A 295 13.55 -2.29 -14.40
CA PHE A 295 14.68 -2.94 -15.05
C PHE A 295 14.44 -3.35 -16.51
N GLY A 296 13.23 -3.09 -17.03
CA GLY A 296 12.84 -3.50 -18.37
C GLY A 296 12.77 -5.02 -18.54
N TYR A 297 12.88 -5.48 -19.78
CA TYR A 297 12.94 -6.90 -20.10
C TYR A 297 14.27 -7.49 -19.64
N THR A 298 14.21 -8.51 -18.78
CA THR A 298 15.38 -9.28 -18.36
C THR A 298 15.04 -10.75 -18.13
N ILE A 299 16.02 -11.61 -18.35
CA ILE A 299 16.01 -13.04 -17.97
C ILE A 299 17.08 -13.35 -16.91
N LEU A 300 17.74 -12.32 -16.39
CA LEU A 300 18.66 -12.36 -15.26
C LEU A 300 18.20 -11.30 -14.26
N LEU A 301 17.70 -11.72 -13.09
CA LEU A 301 17.27 -10.78 -12.06
C LEU A 301 18.46 -10.05 -11.46
N GLN A 302 19.64 -10.68 -11.43
CA GLN A 302 20.85 -10.20 -10.79
C GLN A 302 20.57 -9.75 -9.35
N PRO A 303 20.10 -10.65 -8.47
CA PRO A 303 19.49 -10.28 -7.19
C PRO A 303 20.38 -9.44 -6.28
N LYS A 304 21.71 -9.56 -6.42
CA LYS A 304 22.71 -8.82 -5.63
C LYS A 304 23.21 -7.53 -6.30
N GLN A 305 22.77 -7.23 -7.51
CA GLN A 305 23.11 -5.98 -8.18
C GLN A 305 22.52 -4.79 -7.41
N THR A 306 23.27 -3.71 -7.33
CA THR A 306 22.85 -2.46 -6.68
C THR A 306 21.82 -1.73 -7.53
N VAL A 307 20.90 -1.05 -6.86
CA VAL A 307 19.81 -0.28 -7.48
C VAL A 307 20.17 1.21 -7.50
N THR A 308 19.89 1.88 -8.61
CA THR A 308 20.01 3.34 -8.73
C THR A 308 18.82 4.06 -8.13
N ARG A 309 18.98 5.34 -7.75
CA ARG A 309 17.86 6.17 -7.28
C ARG A 309 16.73 6.27 -8.31
N ALA A 310 17.01 6.34 -9.60
CA ALA A 310 15.99 6.36 -10.65
C ALA A 310 15.19 5.05 -10.75
N GLU A 311 15.85 3.89 -10.66
CA GLU A 311 15.15 2.58 -10.61
C GLU A 311 14.30 2.44 -9.36
N ALA A 312 14.78 2.94 -8.21
CA ALA A 312 14.01 2.96 -6.98
C ALA A 312 12.79 3.89 -7.08
N ALA A 313 12.94 5.06 -7.71
CA ALA A 313 11.81 5.94 -8.02
C ALA A 313 10.80 5.24 -8.93
N ALA A 314 11.26 4.53 -9.96
CA ALA A 314 10.37 3.78 -10.85
C ALA A 314 9.47 2.80 -10.08
N VAL A 315 10.01 1.99 -9.16
CA VAL A 315 9.14 1.07 -8.39
C VAL A 315 8.15 1.80 -7.49
N LEU A 316 8.52 2.94 -6.90
CA LEU A 316 7.67 3.75 -6.03
C LEU A 316 6.60 4.56 -6.78
N TRP A 317 6.69 4.67 -8.12
CA TRP A 317 5.78 5.47 -8.91
C TRP A 317 4.32 4.99 -8.86
N ARG A 318 4.09 3.74 -8.41
CA ARG A 318 2.76 3.17 -8.25
C ARG A 318 2.69 2.28 -7.01
N PHE A 319 1.56 2.34 -6.32
CA PHE A 319 1.18 1.37 -5.29
C PHE A 319 -0.15 0.70 -5.66
N GLY A 320 -0.23 -0.60 -5.41
CA GLY A 320 -1.46 -1.37 -5.52
C GLY A 320 -1.33 -2.63 -6.37
N SER A 321 -2.40 -3.41 -6.38
CA SER A 321 -2.55 -4.66 -7.11
C SER A 321 -2.70 -4.47 -8.63
N GLN A 322 -2.90 -5.59 -9.34
CA GLN A 322 -3.20 -5.59 -10.78
C GLN A 322 -4.53 -4.88 -11.11
N THR A 323 -5.53 -4.97 -10.24
CA THR A 323 -6.89 -4.48 -10.51
C THR A 323 -7.19 -3.12 -9.87
N GLU A 324 -6.37 -2.71 -8.90
CA GLU A 324 -6.56 -1.49 -8.13
C GLU A 324 -5.20 -0.91 -7.78
N GLY A 325 -5.04 0.40 -7.87
CA GLY A 325 -3.85 1.08 -7.41
C GLY A 325 -3.83 2.54 -7.86
N VAL A 326 -2.93 3.29 -7.24
CA VAL A 326 -2.73 4.73 -7.47
C VAL A 326 -1.29 4.94 -7.95
N SER A 327 -1.12 5.77 -8.97
CA SER A 327 0.18 6.20 -9.48
C SER A 327 0.51 7.63 -9.06
N ALA A 328 1.78 8.00 -9.13
CA ALA A 328 2.21 9.38 -8.88
C ALA A 328 1.56 10.34 -9.88
N ALA A 329 1.35 9.91 -11.12
CA ALA A 329 0.69 10.71 -12.15
C ALA A 329 -0.78 10.99 -11.81
N ASP A 330 -1.49 10.06 -11.15
CA ASP A 330 -2.87 10.28 -10.69
C ASP A 330 -2.90 11.39 -9.63
N LEU A 331 -2.05 11.29 -8.60
CA LEU A 331 -1.97 12.29 -7.52
C LEU A 331 -1.56 13.68 -8.02
N ARG A 332 -0.73 13.75 -9.07
CA ARG A 332 -0.33 15.01 -9.71
C ARG A 332 -1.46 15.70 -10.47
N GLN A 333 -2.48 14.97 -10.90
CA GLN A 333 -3.65 15.57 -11.56
C GLN A 333 -4.66 16.12 -10.56
N GLU A 334 -4.60 15.68 -9.31
CA GLU A 334 -5.50 16.08 -8.22
C GLU A 334 -4.98 17.29 -7.41
N SER A 335 -3.73 17.72 -7.64
CA SER A 335 -3.04 18.81 -6.91
C SER A 335 -2.94 20.13 -7.68
#